data_AF-A0A8T7FZP6-F1
#
_entry.id   AF-A0A8T7FZP6-F1
#
_cell.length_a   1.000
_cell.length_b   1.000
_cell.length_c   1.000
_cell.angle_alpha   90.00
_cell.angle_beta   90.00
_cell.angle_gamma   90.00
#
_symmetry.space_group_name_H-M   'P 1'
#
loop_
_entity.id
_entity.type
_entity.pdbx_description
1 polymer ?
#
loop_
_entity_poly.entity_id
_entity_poly.type
_entity_poly.pdbx_seq_one_letter_code
_entity_poly.pdbx_strand_id
1 'polypeptide(L)'
;MVSTDKEQYNFDLDTIVDDAKEKVIQEGTYPPTAFIEGRKGSIKTELPKVPEAHEDKLEYMAALGQLMAESGRIGELLQIFVVSSGSLWETENAIHLELGETAPTDAKPVLIVSGAQLEQRRKNLIIFEILRGHENQVVDFIDLLIETDMGIPLETPLEDAFIASFHEAKT
;
A
#
# COMPACT_ATOMS: atom_id res chain seq x y z
N MET A 1 -14.17 31.53 -1.42
CA MET A 1 -13.30 31.19 -2.57
C MET A 1 -12.64 29.88 -2.22
N VAL A 2 -12.97 28.80 -2.93
CA VAL A 2 -12.31 27.49 -2.76
C VAL A 2 -11.36 27.38 -3.95
N SER A 3 -10.05 27.41 -3.68
CA SER A 3 -9.05 27.10 -4.70
C SER A 3 -9.19 25.60 -4.99
N THR A 4 -9.82 25.23 -6.09
CA THR A 4 -9.73 23.87 -6.63
C THR A 4 -8.47 23.79 -7.49
N ASP A 5 -7.32 23.87 -6.84
CA ASP A 5 -6.10 23.32 -7.41
C ASP A 5 -6.26 21.80 -7.37
N LYS A 6 -6.72 21.24 -8.49
CA LYS A 6 -6.66 19.80 -8.71
C LYS A 6 -5.20 19.46 -8.88
N GLU A 7 -4.52 19.15 -7.79
CA GLU A 7 -3.24 18.45 -7.86
C GLU A 7 -3.49 17.12 -8.58
N GLN A 8 -3.10 17.08 -9.85
CA GLN A 8 -2.89 15.82 -10.55
C GLN A 8 -1.60 15.25 -9.97
N TYR A 9 -1.74 14.37 -8.99
CA TYR A 9 -0.64 13.52 -8.57
C TYR A 9 -0.43 12.49 -9.66
N ASN A 10 0.78 12.48 -10.21
CA ASN A 10 1.26 11.33 -10.97
C ASN A 10 1.94 10.41 -9.95
N PHE A 11 1.28 9.32 -9.59
CA PHE A 11 1.80 8.41 -8.57
C PHE A 11 2.82 7.47 -9.22
N ASP A 12 4.08 7.92 -9.24
CA ASP A 12 5.19 7.05 -9.56
C ASP A 12 5.61 6.22 -8.34
N LEU A 13 5.98 4.96 -8.57
CA LEU A 13 6.32 4.02 -7.50
C LEU A 13 7.56 4.48 -6.71
N ASP A 14 8.58 5.00 -7.38
CA ASP A 14 9.79 5.48 -6.72
C ASP A 14 9.45 6.71 -5.85
N THR A 15 8.58 7.58 -6.34
CA THR A 15 8.10 8.75 -5.58
C THR A 15 7.30 8.34 -4.33
N ILE A 16 6.45 7.30 -4.44
CA ILE A 16 5.70 6.75 -3.28
C ILE A 16 6.66 6.16 -2.26
N VAL A 17 7.66 5.40 -2.71
CA VAL A 17 8.68 4.78 -1.85
C VAL A 17 9.49 5.85 -1.12
N ASP A 18 9.94 6.88 -1.83
CA ASP A 18 10.74 7.96 -1.25
C ASP A 18 9.93 8.77 -0.22
N ASP A 19 8.70 9.15 -0.53
CA ASP A 19 7.77 9.82 0.40
C ASP A 19 7.54 8.96 1.65
N ALA A 20 7.35 7.65 1.47
CA ALA A 20 7.14 6.73 2.58
C ALA A 20 8.39 6.59 3.47
N LYS A 21 9.56 6.37 2.87
CA LYS A 21 10.83 6.26 3.60
C LYS A 21 11.15 7.54 4.36
N GLU A 22 10.99 8.71 3.73
CA GLU A 22 11.22 10.00 4.37
C GLU A 22 10.31 10.20 5.58
N LYS A 23 9.00 9.95 5.43
CA LYS A 23 8.05 10.10 6.53
C LYS A 23 8.33 9.13 7.68
N VAL A 24 8.71 7.88 7.40
CA VAL A 24 9.13 6.92 8.44
C VAL A 24 10.41 7.36 9.15
N ILE A 25 11.38 7.94 8.45
CA ILE A 25 12.59 8.50 9.09
C ILE A 25 12.22 9.65 10.03
N GLN A 26 11.33 10.54 9.61
CA GLN A 26 10.95 11.73 10.38
C GLN A 26 10.03 11.41 11.56
N GLU A 27 9.07 10.51 11.38
CA GLU A 27 7.98 10.26 12.34
C GLU A 27 8.10 8.91 13.05
N GLY A 28 9.00 8.03 12.59
CA GLY A 28 9.21 6.68 13.11
C GLY A 28 8.15 5.66 12.69
N THR A 29 7.12 6.09 11.95
CA THR A 29 5.98 5.29 11.48
C THR A 29 5.41 5.86 10.18
N TYR A 30 4.62 5.06 9.45
CA TYR A 30 3.85 5.50 8.30
C TYR A 30 2.40 5.03 8.45
N PRO A 31 1.41 5.95 8.46
CA PRO A 31 0.01 5.54 8.51
C PRO A 31 -0.33 4.78 7.23
N PRO A 32 -1.04 3.63 7.32
CA PRO A 32 -1.50 2.93 6.14
C PRO A 32 -2.17 3.89 5.16
N THR A 33 -1.73 3.91 3.90
CA THR A 33 -2.17 4.92 2.91
C THR A 33 -2.38 4.26 1.56
N ALA A 34 -3.51 4.56 0.93
CA ALA A 34 -3.79 4.20 -0.46
C ALA A 34 -3.51 5.39 -1.39
N PHE A 35 -2.83 5.11 -2.49
CA PHE A 35 -2.57 6.01 -3.60
C PHE A 35 -3.35 5.47 -4.80
N ILE A 36 -4.38 6.19 -5.22
CA ILE A 36 -5.34 5.73 -6.23
C ILE A 36 -5.29 6.71 -7.38
N GLU A 37 -5.01 6.21 -8.59
CA GLU A 37 -4.95 7.03 -9.79
C GLU A 37 -5.88 6.52 -10.87
N GLY A 38 -6.58 7.44 -11.50
CA GLY A 38 -7.40 7.16 -12.66
C GLY A 38 -7.40 8.30 -13.68
N ARG A 39 -8.03 8.07 -14.83
CA ARG A 39 -8.01 9.01 -15.97
C ARG A 39 -8.54 10.41 -15.66
N LYS A 40 -9.35 10.60 -14.62
CA LYS A 40 -9.92 11.91 -14.26
C LYS A 40 -9.19 12.57 -13.10
N GLY A 41 -8.37 11.84 -12.35
CA GLY A 41 -7.65 12.37 -11.21
C GLY A 41 -7.09 11.27 -10.30
N SER A 42 -6.42 11.75 -9.26
CA SER A 42 -5.65 10.96 -8.31
C SER A 42 -6.05 11.33 -6.88
N ILE A 43 -5.98 10.37 -5.96
CA ILE A 43 -6.25 10.56 -4.54
C ILE A 43 -5.21 9.81 -3.72
N LYS A 44 -4.58 10.52 -2.77
CA LYS A 44 -3.84 9.93 -1.63
C LYS A 44 -4.80 9.95 -0.43
N THR A 45 -5.05 8.80 0.19
CA THR A 45 -5.94 8.70 1.36
C THR A 45 -5.35 7.78 2.41
N GLU A 46 -5.33 8.23 3.65
CA GLU A 46 -5.00 7.38 4.80
C GLU A 46 -6.10 6.35 5.02
N LEU A 47 -5.73 5.19 5.55
CA LEU A 47 -6.56 4.05 5.90
C LEU A 47 -6.51 3.86 7.43
N PRO A 48 -7.12 4.76 8.23
CA PRO A 48 -6.89 4.86 9.67
C PRO A 48 -7.43 3.69 10.50
N LYS A 49 -8.20 2.78 9.89
CA LYS A 49 -8.82 1.63 10.56
C LYS A 49 -8.86 0.41 9.65
N VAL A 50 -7.71 0.01 9.11
CA VAL A 50 -7.60 -1.29 8.45
C VAL A 50 -7.91 -2.37 9.50
N PRO A 51 -8.93 -3.22 9.29
CA PRO A 51 -9.25 -4.29 10.23
C PRO A 51 -8.07 -5.24 10.44
N GLU A 52 -8.02 -5.98 11.55
CA GLU A 52 -6.94 -6.95 11.79
C GLU A 52 -7.15 -8.24 11.00
N ALA A 53 -8.38 -8.74 10.97
CA ALA A 53 -8.74 -9.99 10.30
C ALA A 53 -8.64 -9.88 8.77
N HIS A 54 -8.16 -10.95 8.14
CA HIS A 54 -7.93 -10.97 6.69
C HIS A 54 -9.22 -10.72 5.88
N GLU A 55 -10.33 -11.38 6.22
CA GLU A 55 -11.61 -11.22 5.53
C GLU A 55 -12.11 -9.77 5.65
N ASP A 56 -12.06 -9.20 6.85
CA ASP A 56 -12.45 -7.81 7.09
C ASP A 56 -11.58 -6.80 6.32
N LYS A 57 -10.28 -7.09 6.13
CA LYS A 57 -9.39 -6.27 5.27
C LYS A 57 -9.85 -6.27 3.82
N LEU A 58 -10.28 -7.43 3.29
CA LEU A 58 -10.80 -7.53 1.94
C LEU A 58 -12.11 -6.75 1.78
N GLU A 59 -13.04 -6.90 2.73
CA GLU A 59 -14.30 -6.15 2.74
C GLU A 59 -14.06 -4.64 2.82
N TYR A 60 -13.11 -4.21 3.66
CA TYR A 60 -12.72 -2.81 3.77
C TYR A 60 -12.20 -2.25 2.44
N MET A 61 -11.33 -2.99 1.76
CA MET A 61 -10.77 -2.55 0.47
C MET A 61 -11.81 -2.58 -0.65
N ALA A 62 -12.71 -3.56 -0.66
CA ALA A 62 -13.86 -3.62 -1.56
C ALA A 62 -14.78 -2.39 -1.37
N ALA A 63 -15.13 -2.07 -0.12
CA ALA A 63 -15.94 -0.89 0.21
C ALA A 63 -15.25 0.42 -0.21
N LEU A 64 -13.93 0.52 -0.04
CA LEU A 64 -13.15 1.66 -0.51
C LEU A 64 -13.20 1.76 -2.05
N GLY A 65 -13.05 0.64 -2.77
CA GLY A 65 -13.16 0.58 -4.23
C GLY A 65 -14.50 1.10 -4.74
N GLN A 66 -15.59 0.61 -4.15
CA GLN A 66 -16.95 1.06 -4.46
C GLN A 66 -17.11 2.56 -4.20
N LEU A 67 -16.71 3.06 -3.02
CA LEU A 67 -16.80 4.47 -2.66
C LEU A 67 -16.04 5.36 -3.65
N MET A 68 -14.84 4.95 -4.07
CA MET A 68 -14.03 5.71 -5.01
C MET A 68 -14.66 5.74 -6.41
N ALA A 69 -15.26 4.64 -6.86
CA ALA A 69 -15.99 4.56 -8.11
C ALA A 69 -17.23 5.48 -8.11
N GLU A 70 -18.05 5.39 -7.06
CA GLU A 70 -19.27 6.19 -6.89
C GLU A 70 -18.98 7.69 -6.79
N SER A 71 -17.83 8.07 -6.24
CA SER A 71 -17.41 9.48 -6.18
C SER A 71 -17.27 10.12 -7.56
N GLY A 72 -17.01 9.32 -8.60
CA GLY A 72 -16.74 9.78 -9.97
C GLY A 72 -15.44 10.58 -10.16
N ARG A 73 -14.69 10.84 -9.08
CA ARG A 73 -13.48 11.69 -9.07
C ARG A 73 -12.30 11.06 -9.81
N ILE A 74 -12.16 9.74 -9.69
CA ILE A 74 -11.04 8.98 -10.24
C ILE A 74 -11.23 8.71 -11.75
N GLY A 75 -12.46 8.57 -12.23
CA GLY A 75 -12.69 8.13 -13.61
C GLY A 75 -12.32 6.67 -13.77
N GLU A 76 -11.77 6.27 -14.91
CA GLU A 76 -11.27 4.89 -15.12
C GLU A 76 -10.01 4.66 -14.27
N LEU A 77 -9.98 3.59 -13.48
CA LEU A 77 -8.85 3.24 -12.64
C LEU A 77 -7.64 2.87 -13.49
N LEU A 78 -6.49 3.47 -13.21
CA LEU A 78 -5.22 3.20 -13.88
C LEU A 78 -4.28 2.40 -12.97
N GLN A 79 -4.20 2.78 -11.69
CA GLN A 79 -3.36 2.09 -10.72
C GLN A 79 -3.82 2.35 -9.28
N ILE A 80 -3.45 1.43 -8.39
CA ILE A 80 -3.58 1.56 -6.94
C ILE A 80 -2.28 1.07 -6.29
N PHE A 81 -1.77 1.85 -5.34
CA PHE A 81 -0.72 1.42 -4.43
C PHE A 81 -1.19 1.55 -2.99
N VAL A 82 -0.74 0.64 -2.14
CA VAL A 82 -0.96 0.67 -0.71
C VAL A 82 0.41 0.66 -0.03
N VAL A 83 0.63 1.66 0.82
CA VAL A 83 1.79 1.72 1.71
C VAL A 83 1.33 1.38 3.11
N SER A 84 1.99 0.44 3.75
CA SER A 84 1.67 0.01 5.12
C SER A 84 2.91 -0.38 5.90
N SER A 85 2.80 -0.36 7.22
CA SER A 85 3.81 -0.94 8.10
C SER A 85 3.38 -2.35 8.50
N GLY A 86 4.35 -3.23 8.69
CA GLY A 86 4.12 -4.59 9.14
C GLY A 86 5.32 -5.16 9.87
N SER A 87 5.29 -6.46 10.07
CA SER A 87 6.35 -7.21 10.69
C SER A 87 6.68 -8.46 9.87
N LEU A 88 7.96 -8.77 9.77
CA LEU A 88 8.50 -9.91 9.04
C LEU A 88 9.24 -10.84 10.00
N TRP A 89 8.94 -12.13 9.96
CA TRP A 89 9.73 -13.14 10.69
C TRP A 89 9.88 -14.41 9.87
N GLU A 90 10.87 -15.20 10.23
CA GLU A 90 11.21 -16.44 9.53
C GLU A 90 10.95 -17.63 10.45
N THR A 91 10.35 -18.69 9.91
CA THR A 91 10.35 -20.02 10.52
C THR A 91 11.22 -20.96 9.68
N GLU A 92 11.49 -22.17 10.16
CA GLU A 92 12.36 -23.14 9.47
C GLU A 92 11.99 -23.39 8.00
N ASN A 93 10.75 -23.13 7.58
CA ASN A 93 10.25 -23.45 6.25
C ASN A 93 9.51 -22.30 5.54
N ALA A 94 9.40 -21.09 6.13
CA ALA A 94 8.64 -20.00 5.52
C ALA A 94 9.01 -18.61 6.07
N ILE A 95 8.89 -17.60 5.21
CA ILE A 95 8.89 -16.19 5.60
C ILE A 95 7.42 -15.79 5.83
N HIS A 96 7.14 -15.17 6.96
CA HIS A 96 5.81 -14.68 7.33
C HIS A 96 5.80 -13.16 7.32
N LEU A 97 4.74 -12.59 6.75
CA LEU A 97 4.49 -11.15 6.70
C LEU A 97 3.14 -10.87 7.34
N GLU A 98 3.12 -10.02 8.35
CA GLU A 98 1.88 -9.61 9.01
C GLU A 98 1.75 -8.09 9.03
N LEU A 99 0.56 -7.61 8.65
CA LEU A 99 0.21 -6.21 8.78
C LEU A 99 -0.33 -5.97 10.19
N GLY A 100 0.34 -5.12 10.98
CA GLY A 100 -0.08 -4.74 12.34
C GLY A 100 0.89 -5.19 13.45
N GLU A 101 0.40 -5.11 14.69
CA GLU A 101 1.20 -5.29 15.93
C GLU A 101 1.16 -6.72 16.51
N THR A 102 0.51 -7.67 15.84
CA THR A 102 0.31 -9.05 16.33
C THR A 102 1.53 -9.98 16.20
N ALA A 103 2.64 -9.43 15.73
CA ALA A 103 3.82 -10.21 15.38
C ALA A 103 4.64 -10.71 16.59
N PRO A 104 5.43 -11.78 16.41
CA PRO A 104 6.37 -12.26 17.42
C PRO A 104 7.36 -11.18 17.91
N THR A 105 7.89 -11.34 19.11
CA THR A 105 8.85 -10.37 19.71
C THR A 105 10.16 -10.21 18.92
N ASP A 106 10.51 -11.22 18.12
CA ASP A 106 11.69 -11.25 17.24
C ASP A 106 11.38 -10.83 15.80
N ALA A 107 10.14 -10.42 15.52
CA ALA A 107 9.77 -9.95 14.20
C ALA A 107 10.42 -8.60 13.87
N LYS A 108 10.89 -8.48 12.63
CA LYS A 108 11.53 -7.29 12.11
C LYS A 108 10.47 -6.31 11.63
N PRO A 109 10.51 -5.03 12.03
CA PRO A 109 9.59 -4.04 11.50
C PRO A 109 9.89 -3.79 10.01
N VAL A 110 8.85 -3.77 9.19
CA VAL A 110 8.98 -3.55 7.74
C VAL A 110 8.05 -2.46 7.23
N LEU A 111 8.50 -1.75 6.21
CA LEU A 111 7.68 -0.89 5.36
C LEU A 111 7.34 -1.67 4.09
N ILE A 112 6.06 -1.74 3.75
CA ILE A 112 5.54 -2.52 2.64
C ILE A 112 4.87 -1.57 1.67
N VAL A 113 5.27 -1.63 0.40
CA VAL A 113 4.61 -0.95 -0.71
C VAL A 113 4.11 -2.01 -1.67
N SER A 114 2.80 -2.22 -1.72
CA SER A 114 2.14 -3.10 -2.67
C SER A 114 1.32 -2.28 -3.67
N GLY A 115 1.08 -2.83 -4.85
CA GLY A 115 0.19 -2.16 -5.79
C GLY A 115 0.00 -2.88 -7.10
N ALA A 116 -0.98 -2.40 -7.85
CA ALA A 116 -1.37 -2.90 -9.16
C ALA A 116 -1.46 -1.74 -10.15
N GLN A 117 -0.78 -1.91 -11.28
CA GLN A 117 -0.80 -1.00 -12.43
C GLN A 117 -1.55 -1.70 -13.57
N LEU A 118 -2.79 -1.26 -13.82
CA LEU A 118 -3.76 -2.01 -14.64
C LEU A 118 -3.40 -1.95 -16.12
N GLU A 119 -2.93 -0.82 -16.64
CA GLU A 119 -2.56 -0.68 -18.05
C GLU A 119 -1.36 -1.58 -18.40
N GLN A 120 -0.37 -1.65 -17.51
CA GLN A 120 0.83 -2.49 -17.66
C GLN A 120 0.60 -3.94 -17.23
N ARG A 121 -0.57 -4.25 -16.63
CA ARG A 121 -0.88 -5.55 -16.02
C ARG A 121 0.20 -6.01 -15.04
N ARG A 122 0.76 -5.07 -14.30
CA ARG A 122 1.89 -5.29 -13.40
C ARG A 122 1.43 -5.16 -11.97
N LYS A 123 1.87 -6.11 -11.14
CA LYS A 123 1.79 -6.01 -9.69
C LYS A 123 3.18 -5.75 -9.14
N ASN A 124 3.25 -4.98 -8.06
CA ASN A 124 4.48 -4.64 -7.38
C ASN A 124 4.32 -5.00 -5.91
N LEU A 125 5.34 -5.61 -5.34
CA LEU A 125 5.51 -5.74 -3.90
C LEU A 125 6.95 -5.39 -3.56
N ILE A 126 7.11 -4.36 -2.74
CA ILE A 126 8.39 -3.94 -2.22
C ILE A 126 8.32 -3.98 -0.69
N ILE A 127 9.31 -4.62 -0.08
CA ILE A 127 9.43 -4.74 1.37
C ILE A 127 10.80 -4.20 1.79
N PHE A 128 10.78 -3.28 2.74
CA PHE A 128 11.97 -2.70 3.35
C PHE A 128 12.03 -3.06 4.83
N GLU A 129 13.14 -3.64 5.29
CA GLU A 129 13.45 -3.72 6.73
C GLU A 129 13.67 -2.32 7.26
N ILE A 130 13.02 -1.95 8.36
CA ILE A 130 13.22 -0.66 9.03
C ILE A 130 14.37 -0.83 10.02
N LEU A 131 15.49 -0.15 9.78
CA LEU A 131 16.62 -0.16 10.70
C LEU A 131 16.45 0.91 11.77
N ARG A 132 16.58 0.50 13.02
CA ARG A 132 16.49 1.39 14.18
C ARG A 132 17.82 1.54 14.89
N GLY A 133 18.15 2.77 15.28
CA GLY A 133 19.32 3.11 16.07
C GLY A 133 19.14 2.83 17.56
N HIS A 134 20.14 3.21 18.36
CA HIS A 134 20.18 2.95 19.81
C HIS A 134 19.07 3.64 20.63
N GLU A 135 18.43 4.69 20.10
CA GLU A 135 17.31 5.40 20.74
C GLU A 135 15.97 5.07 20.07
N ASN A 136 15.90 3.93 19.37
CA ASN A 136 14.71 3.45 18.64
C ASN A 136 14.27 4.35 17.46
N GLN A 137 15.07 5.35 17.08
CA GLN A 137 14.88 6.17 15.89
C GLN A 137 15.16 5.37 14.62
N VAL A 138 14.38 5.61 13.55
CA VAL A 138 14.66 4.99 12.24
C VAL A 138 15.88 5.68 11.63
N VAL A 139 16.87 4.89 11.22
CA VAL A 139 18.14 5.40 10.67
C VAL A 139 18.35 5.05 9.21
N ASP A 140 17.78 3.94 8.74
CA ASP A 140 17.95 3.47 7.37
C ASP A 140 16.92 2.38 7.03
N PHE A 141 16.98 1.88 5.80
CA PHE A 141 16.20 0.76 5.30
C PHE A 141 17.09 -0.29 4.63
N ILE A 142 16.73 -1.56 4.75
CA ILE A 142 17.30 -2.64 3.91
C ILE A 142 16.24 -3.11 2.93
N ASP A 143 16.57 -3.12 1.64
CA ASP A 143 15.71 -3.69 0.61
C ASP A 143 15.67 -5.22 0.77
N LEU A 144 14.54 -5.77 1.24
CA LEU A 144 14.38 -7.21 1.50
C LEU A 144 13.81 -7.94 0.29
N LEU A 145 12.80 -7.34 -0.33
CA LEU A 145 12.12 -7.91 -1.50
C LEU A 145 11.76 -6.77 -2.45
N ILE A 146 12.15 -6.93 -3.72
CA ILE A 146 11.69 -6.10 -4.83
C ILE A 146 11.14 -7.07 -5.86
N GLU A 147 9.86 -7.41 -5.73
CA GLU A 147 9.16 -8.20 -6.72
C GLU A 147 8.41 -7.28 -7.66
N THR A 148 9.08 -6.99 -8.78
CA THR A 148 8.54 -6.29 -9.92
C THR A 148 8.56 -7.24 -11.10
N ASP A 149 7.42 -7.85 -11.40
CA ASP A 149 7.22 -8.66 -12.60
C ASP A 149 8.16 -9.88 -12.73
N MET A 150 7.81 -10.96 -12.03
CA MET A 150 8.34 -12.31 -12.26
C MET A 150 7.14 -13.17 -12.60
N GLY A 151 7.21 -14.07 -13.60
CA GLY A 151 6.09 -14.91 -14.05
C GLY A 151 5.47 -15.89 -13.02
N ILE A 152 5.66 -15.62 -11.73
CA ILE A 152 4.97 -16.19 -10.57
C ILE A 152 3.84 -15.21 -10.20
N PRO A 153 2.60 -15.66 -10.01
CA PRO A 153 1.51 -14.77 -9.64
C PRO A 153 1.77 -14.16 -8.25
N LEU A 154 2.13 -12.88 -8.22
CA LEU A 154 2.11 -12.10 -6.98
C LEU A 154 0.64 -11.87 -6.60
N GLU A 155 0.21 -12.47 -5.50
CA GLU A 155 -1.13 -12.27 -4.97
C GLU A 155 -1.18 -10.97 -4.17
N THR A 156 -2.08 -10.08 -4.56
CA THR A 156 -2.31 -8.77 -3.92
C THR A 156 -3.80 -8.66 -3.63
N PRO A 157 -4.32 -9.50 -2.71
CA PRO A 157 -5.76 -9.73 -2.57
C PRO A 157 -6.50 -8.47 -2.12
N LEU A 158 -5.82 -7.55 -1.42
CA LEU A 158 -6.36 -6.25 -1.01
C LEU A 158 -6.62 -5.34 -2.23
N GLU A 159 -5.64 -5.24 -3.12
CA GLU A 159 -5.75 -4.50 -4.38
C GLU A 159 -6.77 -5.14 -5.31
N ASP A 160 -6.79 -6.48 -5.38
CA ASP A 160 -7.75 -7.21 -6.21
C ASP A 160 -9.20 -6.99 -5.74
N ALA A 161 -9.45 -7.01 -4.42
CA ALA A 161 -10.75 -6.67 -3.84
C ALA A 161 -11.18 -5.23 -4.17
N PHE A 162 -10.26 -4.27 -4.03
CA PHE A 162 -10.52 -2.88 -4.42
C PHE A 162 -10.87 -2.76 -5.90
N ILE A 163 -10.05 -3.34 -6.78
CA ILE A 163 -10.20 -3.25 -8.24
C ILE A 163 -11.53 -3.86 -8.68
N ALA A 164 -11.87 -5.04 -8.17
CA ALA A 164 -13.12 -5.72 -8.49
C ALA A 164 -14.32 -4.83 -8.15
N SER A 165 -14.42 -4.37 -6.90
CA SER A 165 -15.55 -3.54 -6.45
C SER A 165 -15.60 -2.16 -7.13
N PHE A 166 -14.44 -1.57 -7.47
CA PHE A 166 -14.40 -0.32 -8.23
C PHE A 166 -15.01 -0.48 -9.63
N HIS A 167 -14.74 -1.61 -10.31
CA HIS A 167 -15.28 -1.88 -11.63
C HIS A 167 -16.76 -2.25 -11.58
N GLU A 168 -17.18 -3.07 -10.62
CA GLU A 168 -18.59 -3.46 -10.44
C GLU A 168 -19.48 -2.25 -10.23
N ALA A 169 -19.09 -1.32 -9.35
CA ALA A 169 -19.85 -0.12 -9.02
C ALA A 169 -20.06 0.87 -10.19
N LYS A 170 -19.34 0.69 -11.31
CA LYS A 170 -19.48 1.51 -12.53
C LYS A 170 -20.44 0.96 -13.56
N THR A 171 -20.93 -0.26 -13.37
CA THR A 171 -21.79 -0.98 -14.32
C THR A 171 -23.25 -0.60 -14.08
#